data_AF-I4YK64-F1
#
_entry.id   AF-I4YK64-F1
#
_cell.length_a   1.000
_cell.length_b   1.000
_cell.length_c   1.000
_cell.angle_alpha   90.00
_cell.angle_beta   90.00
_cell.angle_gamma   90.00
#
_symmetry.space_group_name_H-M   'P 1'
#
loop_
_entity.id
_entity.type
_entity.pdbx_description
1 polymer ?
#
loop_
_entity_poly.entity_id
_entity_poly.type
_entity_poly.pdbx_seq_one_letter_code
_entity_poly.pdbx_strand_id
1 'polypeptide(L)' 'MSTDIAMKVDADHLRRDAFLYVRQSSLRQVFENTESTKRQYALRDRAVALG' A
#
# COMPACT_ATOMS: atom_id res chain seq x y z
N MET A 1 22.27 8.58 -16.45
CA MET A 1 21.16 9.39 -15.94
C MET A 1 20.92 8.97 -14.51
N SER A 2 21.45 9.71 -13.54
CA SER A 2 21.29 9.41 -12.12
C SER A 2 19.86 9.74 -11.73
N THR A 3 19.10 8.73 -11.31
CA THR A 3 17.76 8.93 -10.77
C THR A 3 17.95 9.59 -9.41
N ASP A 4 17.73 10.90 -9.35
CA ASP A 4 17.73 11.65 -8.11
C ASP A 4 16.66 11.02 -7.20
N ILE A 5 17.09 10.29 -6.17
CA ILE A 5 16.21 9.70 -5.18
C ILE A 5 15.83 10.83 -4.23
N ALA A 6 15.06 11.81 -4.73
CA ALA A 6 14.41 12.77 -3.87
C ALA A 6 13.60 11.96 -2.85
N MET A 7 13.97 12.03 -1.58
CA MET A 7 13.25 11.36 -0.50
C MET A 7 11.82 11.86 -0.52
N LYS A 8 10.90 10.99 -0.96
CA LYS A 8 9.46 11.30 -1.06
C LYS A 8 8.79 11.47 0.31
N VAL A 9 9.49 11.09 1.38
CA VAL A 9 9.02 11.17 2.76
C VAL A 9 9.93 12.15 3.49
N ASP A 10 9.34 13.22 4.01
CA ASP A 10 10.03 14.24 4.82
C ASP A 10 9.49 14.24 6.27
N ALA A 11 10.08 15.09 7.12
CA ALA A 11 9.69 15.22 8.51
C ALA A 11 8.23 15.66 8.71
N ASP A 12 7.65 16.40 7.77
CA ASP A 12 6.27 16.85 7.86
C ASP A 12 5.28 15.74 7.50
N HIS A 13 5.64 14.80 6.61
CA HIS A 13 4.86 13.59 6.36
C HIS A 13 4.79 12.68 7.60
N LEU A 14 5.91 12.54 8.33
CA LEU A 14 5.98 11.71 9.55
C LEU A 14 5.16 12.25 10.72
N ARG A 15 4.73 13.51 10.67
CA ARG A 15 3.87 14.14 11.69
C ARG A 15 2.38 13.85 11.52
N ARG A 16 1.98 13.25 10.40
CA ARG A 16 0.58 12.96 10.08
C ARG A 16 0.27 11.49 10.32
N ASP A 17 -0.97 11.21 10.70
CA ASP A 17 -1.45 9.83 10.77
C ASP A 17 -1.48 9.22 9.36
N ALA A 18 -0.98 7.99 9.26
CA ALA A 18 -1.01 7.22 8.02
C ALA A 18 -2.28 6.38 7.96
N PHE A 19 -2.99 6.45 6.84
CA PHE A 19 -4.19 5.67 6.60
C PHE A 19 -4.04 4.78 5.38
N LEU A 20 -4.51 3.54 5.48
CA LEU A 20 -4.57 2.60 4.38
C LEU A 20 -6.04 2.30 4.04
N TYR A 21 -6.43 2.57 2.80
CA TYR A 21 -7.73 2.15 2.26
C TYR A 21 -7.56 0.97 1.32
N VAL A 22 -8.13 -0.17 1.69
CA VAL A 22 -8.21 -1.36 0.84
C VAL A 22 -9.62 -1.49 0.31
N ARG A 23 -9.78 -1.45 -1.02
CA ARG A 23 -11.09 -1.64 -1.65
C ARG A 23 -11.41 -3.13 -1.82
N GLN A 24 -12.68 -3.47 -1.70
CA GLN A 24 -13.16 -4.80 -2.09
C GLN A 24 -13.22 -4.90 -3.62
N SER A 25 -12.54 -5.90 -4.19
CA SER A 25 -12.66 -6.23 -5.61
C SER A 25 -13.97 -6.98 -5.89
N SER A 26 -14.53 -6.84 -7.08
CA SER A 26 -15.71 -7.61 -7.48
C SER A 26 -15.37 -9.10 -7.63
N LEU A 27 -16.38 -9.98 -7.58
CA LEU A 27 -16.21 -11.43 -7.73
C LEU A 27 -15.36 -11.80 -8.96
N ARG A 28 -15.71 -11.25 -10.13
CA ARG A 28 -14.96 -11.45 -11.38
C ARG A 28 -13.51 -11.01 -11.25
N GLN A 29 -13.27 -9.84 -10.66
CA GLN A 29 -11.92 -9.32 -10.47
C GLN A 29 -11.09 -10.18 -9.51
N VAL A 30 -11.69 -10.77 -8.48
CA VAL A 30 -11.02 -11.69 -7.55
C VAL A 30 -10.54 -12.95 -8.27
N PHE A 31 -11.37 -13.52 -9.17
CA PHE A 31 -10.99 -14.68 -9.96
C PHE A 31 -9.90 -14.36 -11.00
N GLU A 32 -10.03 -13.24 -11.69
CA GLU A 32 -9.07 -12.87 -12.75
C GLU A 32 -7.76 -12.27 -12.20
N ASN A 33 -7.75 -11.71 -10.99
CA ASN A 33 -6.62 -10.97 -10.43
C ASN A 33 -6.22 -11.44 -9.01
N THR A 34 -6.28 -12.75 -8.77
CA THR A 34 -6.04 -13.38 -7.47
C THR A 34 -4.74 -12.90 -6.77
N GLU A 35 -3.64 -12.77 -7.51
CA GLU A 35 -2.36 -12.29 -6.95
C GLU A 35 -2.39 -10.82 -6.54
N SER A 36 -3.16 -10.00 -7.24
CA SER A 36 -3.37 -8.60 -6.87
C SER A 36 -4.20 -8.51 -5.59
N THR A 37 -5.26 -9.31 -5.48
CA THR A 37 -6.08 -9.40 -4.26
C THR A 37 -5.24 -9.82 -3.06
N LYS A 38 -4.42 -10.87 -3.17
CA LYS A 38 -3.52 -11.31 -2.08
C LYS A 38 -2.58 -10.19 -1.64
N ARG A 39 -1.94 -9.49 -2.59
CA ARG A 39 -1.02 -8.38 -2.29
C ARG A 39 -1.71 -7.19 -1.62
N GLN A 40 -2.95 -6.89 -2.02
CA GLN A 40 -3.74 -5.81 -1.41
C GLN A 40 -4.03 -6.09 0.07
N TYR A 41 -4.42 -7.31 0.42
CA TYR A 41 -4.64 -7.68 1.82
C TYR A 41 -3.31 -7.81 2.60
N ALA A 42 -2.26 -8.35 1.98
CA ALA A 42 -0.94 -8.42 2.62
C ALA A 42 -0.36 -7.03 2.95
N LEU A 43 -0.71 -5.99 2.18
CA LEU A 43 -0.29 -4.61 2.47
C LEU A 43 -0.87 -4.10 3.79
N ARG A 44 -2.12 -4.45 4.10
CA ARG A 44 -2.73 -4.15 5.41
C ARG A 44 -1.95 -4.82 6.52
N ASP A 45 -1.69 -6.12 6.39
CA ASP A 45 -1.01 -6.87 7.44
C ASP A 45 0.42 -6.36 7.65
N ARG A 46 1.10 -5.96 6.57
CA ARG A 46 2.41 -5.32 6.64
C ARG A 46 2.36 -3.94 7.30
N ALA A 47 1.33 -3.14 7.05
CA ALA A 47 1.15 -1.86 7.72
C ALA A 47 0.98 -2.04 9.23
N VAL A 48 0.10 -2.96 9.65
CA VAL A 48 -0.10 -3.31 11.07
C VAL A 48 1.19 -3.79 11.74
N ALA A 49 2.01 -4.57 11.03
CA ALA A 49 3.28 -5.04 11.55
C ALA A 49 4.33 -3.92 11.73
N LEU A 50 4.18 -2.80 11.03
CA LEU A 50 5.10 -1.66 11.09
C LEU A 50 4.68 -0.59 12.11
N GLY A 51 3.47 -0.68 12.67
CA GLY A 51 2.90 0.27 13.64
C GLY A 51 1.93 1.23 12.97
#